data_AF-A0A9E7PMC7-F1
#
_entry.id   AF-A0A9E7PMC7-F1
#
_cell.length_a   1.000
_cell.length_b   1.000
_cell.length_c   1.000
_cell.angle_alpha   90.00
_cell.angle_beta   90.00
_cell.angle_gamma   90.00
#
_symmetry.space_group_name_H-M   'P 1'
#
loop_
_entity.id
_entity.type
_entity.pdbx_description
1 polymer ?
#
loop_
_entity_poly.entity_id
_entity_poly.type
_entity_poly.pdbx_seq_one_letter_code
_entity_poly.pdbx_strand_id
1 'polypeptide(L)'
;MGDLRLVDVRLKKELLKYGETVPVNSYVDLDEGIIWKKLPSGKMRNITRDPRNVLLALENYGAGVEETRGRCREGRIRWDEFKK
;
A
#
# COMPACT_ATOMS: atom_id res chain seq x y z
N MET A 1 5.86 -1.10 17.86
CA MET A 1 5.71 -0.20 16.70
C MET A 1 5.58 -1.10 15.50
N GLY A 2 4.41 -1.12 14.86
CA GLY A 2 4.11 -1.96 13.71
C GLY A 2 5.01 -1.66 12.52
N ASP A 3 4.93 -2.51 11.51
CA ASP A 3 5.81 -2.47 10.33
C ASP A 3 5.40 -1.30 9.41
N LEU A 4 5.92 -0.09 9.70
CA LEU A 4 5.59 1.13 8.95
C LEU A 4 6.18 1.08 7.53
N ARG A 5 5.35 1.32 6.52
CA ARG A 5 5.80 1.41 5.11
C ARG A 5 5.45 2.72 4.46
N LEU A 6 6.34 3.19 3.57
CA LEU A 6 6.06 4.37 2.76
C LEU A 6 4.84 4.09 1.87
N VAL A 7 3.89 5.02 1.86
CA VAL A 7 2.69 4.89 1.03
C VAL A 7 3.05 5.18 -0.43
N ASP A 8 2.95 4.15 -1.27
CA ASP A 8 3.17 4.27 -2.72
C ASP A 8 1.95 4.83 -3.47
N VAL A 9 2.11 5.07 -4.78
CA VAL A 9 1.06 5.67 -5.63
C VAL A 9 -0.16 4.78 -5.77
N ARG A 10 0.00 3.46 -5.82
CA ARG A 10 -1.12 2.52 -5.97
C ARG A 10 -1.91 2.44 -4.68
N LEU A 11 -1.25 2.27 -3.54
CA LEU A 11 -1.88 2.25 -2.24
C LEU A 11 -2.55 3.59 -1.93
N LYS A 12 -1.92 4.73 -2.28
CA LYS A 12 -2.53 6.05 -2.14
C LYS A 12 -3.85 6.18 -2.90
N LYS A 13 -3.96 5.58 -4.09
CA LYS A 13 -5.22 5.57 -4.85
C LYS A 13 -6.29 4.74 -4.15
N GLU A 14 -5.93 3.57 -3.61
CA GLU A 14 -6.87 2.75 -2.84
C GLU A 14 -7.35 3.49 -1.59
N LEU A 15 -6.43 4.06 -0.81
CA LEU A 15 -6.77 4.86 0.38
C LEU A 15 -7.72 6.03 0.04
N LEU A 16 -7.50 6.70 -1.09
CA LEU A 16 -8.38 7.78 -1.54
C LEU A 16 -9.79 7.29 -1.86
N LYS A 17 -9.98 6.08 -2.42
CA LYS A 17 -11.31 5.51 -2.67
C LYS A 17 -12.10 5.29 -1.38
N TYR A 18 -11.41 4.98 -0.29
CA TYR A 18 -11.98 4.82 1.04
C TYR A 18 -12.02 6.14 1.85
N GLY A 19 -11.72 7.28 1.22
CA GLY A 19 -11.85 8.60 1.84
C GLY A 19 -10.65 9.03 2.70
N GLU A 20 -9.55 8.29 2.67
CA GLU A 20 -8.29 8.64 3.34
C GLU A 20 -7.41 9.50 2.42
N THR A 21 -7.14 10.74 2.82
CA THR A 21 -6.27 11.64 2.06
C THR A 21 -4.84 11.54 2.55
N VAL A 22 -3.94 11.08 1.67
CA VAL A 22 -2.55 10.80 2.05
C VAL A 22 -1.57 11.80 1.40
N PRO A 23 -0.94 12.68 2.19
CA PRO A 23 0.12 13.58 1.73
C PRO A 23 1.37 12.83 1.27
N VAL A 24 2.24 13.52 0.53
CA VAL A 24 3.59 13.03 0.23
C VAL A 24 4.37 12.86 1.55
N ASN A 25 5.24 11.85 1.63
CA ASN A 25 6.00 11.46 2.84
C ASN A 25 5.15 10.95 4.01
N SER A 26 4.07 10.23 3.68
CA SER A 26 3.26 9.52 4.67
C SER A 26 3.64 8.04 4.69
N TYR A 27 3.50 7.46 5.87
CA TYR A 27 3.75 6.05 6.16
C TYR A 27 2.46 5.44 6.66
N VAL A 28 2.25 4.17 6.35
CA VAL A 28 1.11 3.40 6.86
C VAL A 28 1.61 2.34 7.82
N ASP A 29 0.96 2.24 8.97
CA ASP A 29 1.04 1.10 9.87
C ASP A 29 0.11 0.01 9.34
N LEU A 30 0.71 -1.10 8.92
CA LEU A 30 -0.02 -2.19 8.29
C LEU A 30 -0.88 -2.97 9.28
N ASP A 31 -0.49 -2.99 10.55
CA ASP A 31 -1.16 -3.76 11.59
C ASP A 31 -2.31 -2.96 12.19
N GLU A 32 -2.08 -1.68 12.46
CA GLU A 32 -3.05 -0.82 13.13
C GLU A 32 -3.95 -0.03 12.16
N GLY A 33 -3.64 -0.02 10.87
CA GLY A 33 -4.36 0.77 9.88
C GLY A 33 -4.20 2.27 10.13
N ILE A 34 -3.02 2.71 10.58
CA ILE A 34 -2.76 4.11 10.93
C ILE A 34 -1.86 4.77 9.91
N ILE A 35 -2.23 5.94 9.43
CA ILE A 35 -1.43 6.78 8.55
C ILE A 35 -0.68 7.83 9.36
N TRP A 36 0.65 7.81 9.24
CA TRP A 36 1.57 8.75 9.86
C TRP A 36 2.20 9.68 8.83
N LYS A 37 2.09 10.98 9.05
CA LYS A 37 2.79 11.98 8.24
C LYS A 37 4.10 12.39 8.92
N LYS A 38 5.22 12.32 8.19
CA LYS A 38 6.49 12.90 8.65
C LYS A 38 6.49 14.42 8.44
N LEU A 39 6.65 15.16 9.52
CA LEU A 39 6.76 16.62 9.49
C LEU A 39 8.22 17.06 9.19
N PRO A 40 8.44 18.29 8.72
CA PRO A 40 9.80 18.82 8.51
C PRO A 40 10.68 18.78 9.76
N SER A 41 10.06 18.87 10.95
CA SER A 41 10.73 18.74 12.25
C SER A 41 11.21 17.31 12.58
N GLY A 42 10.95 16.33 11.70
CA GLY A 42 11.24 14.91 11.93
C GLY A 42 10.19 14.17 12.78
N LYS A 43 9.26 14.90 13.41
CA LYS A 43 8.16 14.29 14.18
C LYS A 43 7.13 13.64 13.26
N MET A 44 6.53 12.56 13.75
CA MET A 44 5.41 11.88 13.09
C MET A 44 4.09 12.36 13.66
N ARG A 45 3.09 12.55 12.79
CA ARG A 45 1.73 12.92 13.19
C ARG A 45 0.73 11.93 12.61
N ASN A 46 -0.15 11.38 13.46
CA ASN A 46 -1.27 10.58 13.00
C ASN A 46 -2.25 11.49 12.22
N ILE A 47 -2.57 11.11 10.99
CA ILE A 47 -3.49 11.81 10.09
C ILE A 47 -4.66 10.92 9.63
N THR A 48 -4.79 9.74 10.21
CA THR A 48 -5.83 8.76 9.90
C THR A 48 -7.19 9.34 10.21
N ARG A 49 -8.14 9.18 9.28
CA ARG A 49 -9.53 9.54 9.54
C ARG A 49 -10.30 8.36 10.15
N ASP A 50 -10.20 7.18 9.54
CA ASP A 50 -10.77 5.92 10.05
C ASP A 50 -9.80 4.76 9.78
N PRO A 51 -9.29 4.09 10.82
CA PRO A 51 -8.41 2.94 10.65
C PRO A 51 -9.01 1.79 9.82
N ARG A 52 -10.34 1.62 9.84
CA ARG A 52 -11.00 0.57 9.06
C ARG A 52 -10.87 0.80 7.56
N ASN A 53 -10.97 2.05 7.12
CA ASN A 53 -10.78 2.43 5.72
C ASN A 53 -9.37 2.14 5.25
N VAL A 54 -8.38 2.34 6.14
CA VAL A 54 -6.99 2.03 5.85
C VAL A 54 -6.79 0.52 5.71
N LEU A 55 -7.33 -0.28 6.62
CA LEU A 55 -7.23 -1.74 6.56
C LEU A 55 -7.90 -2.30 5.30
N LEU A 56 -9.10 -1.83 4.95
CA LEU A 56 -9.78 -2.22 3.71
C LEU A 56 -8.97 -1.85 2.45
N ALA A 57 -8.34 -0.67 2.44
CA ALA A 57 -7.48 -0.26 1.34
C ALA A 57 -6.22 -1.13 1.23
N LEU A 58 -5.64 -1.54 2.37
CA LEU A 58 -4.48 -2.43 2.44
C LEU A 58 -4.80 -3.83 1.91
N GLU A 59 -5.94 -4.40 2.28
CA GLU A 59 -6.41 -5.69 1.77
C GLU A 59 -6.57 -5.67 0.25
N ASN A 60 -7.27 -4.66 -0.29
CA ASN A 60 -7.47 -4.52 -1.74
C ASN A 60 -6.15 -4.30 -2.49
N TYR A 61 -5.27 -3.48 -1.92
CA TYR A 61 -3.94 -3.27 -2.49
C TYR A 61 -3.15 -4.58 -2.53
N GLY A 62 -3.15 -5.35 -1.44
CA GLY A 62 -2.50 -6.66 -1.36
C GLY A 62 -2.99 -7.63 -2.42
N ALA A 63 -4.31 -7.73 -2.61
CA ALA A 63 -4.91 -8.57 -3.65
C ALA A 63 -4.41 -8.19 -5.06
N GLY A 64 -4.39 -6.89 -5.39
CA GLY A 64 -3.89 -6.42 -6.69
C GLY A 64 -2.38 -6.59 -6.89
N VAL A 65 -1.60 -6.66 -5.81
CA VAL A 65 -0.16 -7.01 -5.89
C VAL A 65 0.00 -8.48 -6.22
N GLU A 66 -0.74 -9.38 -5.55
CA GLU A 66 -0.68 -10.81 -5.81
C GLU A 66 -1.15 -11.18 -7.22
N GLU A 67 -2.21 -10.54 -7.72
CA GLU A 67 -2.66 -10.70 -9.11
C GLU A 67 -1.54 -10.33 -10.11
N THR A 68 -0.83 -9.23 -9.85
CA THR A 68 0.29 -8.78 -10.69
C THR A 68 1.43 -9.79 -10.64
N ARG A 69 1.76 -10.31 -9.46
CA ARG A 69 2.77 -11.37 -9.29
C ARG A 69 2.38 -12.65 -10.01
N GLY A 70 1.09 -13.01 -10.02
CA GLY A 70 0.55 -14.13 -10.78
C GLY A 70 0.84 -13.99 -12.27
N ARG A 71 0.44 -12.85 -12.87
CA ARG A 71 0.68 -12.57 -14.29
C ARG A 71 2.17 -12.58 -14.67
N CYS A 72 3.04 -12.06 -13.79
CA CYS A 72 4.49 -12.11 -14.01
C CYS A 72 5.02 -13.56 -13.99
N ARG A 73 4.51 -14.41 -13.09
CA ARG A 73 4.89 -15.83 -13.00
C ARG A 73 4.46 -16.58 -14.27
N GLU A 74 3.21 -16.43 -14.69
CA GLU A 74 2.69 -17.04 -15.93
C GLU A 74 3.47 -16.58 -17.17
N GLY A 75 3.75 -15.28 -17.26
CA GLY A 75 4.56 -14.74 -18.35
C GLY A 75 5.94 -15.39 -18.41
N ARG A 76 6.61 -15.58 -17.27
CA ARG A 76 7.92 -16.26 -17.21
C ARG A 76 7.84 -17.70 -17.71
N ILE A 77 6.84 -18.47 -17.27
CA ILE A 77 6.63 -19.85 -17.72
C ILE A 77 6.48 -19.91 -19.25
N ARG A 78 5.64 -19.04 -19.83
CA ARG A 78 5.45 -18.96 -21.28
C ARG A 78 6.74 -18.61 -22.03
N TRP A 79 7.55 -17.70 -21.49
CA TRP A 79 8.84 -17.33 -22.08
C TRP A 79 9.85 -18.48 -22.03
N ASP A 80 9.88 -19.25 -20.94
CA ASP A 80 10.76 -20.40 -20.79
C ASP A 80 10.34 -21.56 -21.72
N GLU A 81 9.04 -21.74 -21.95
CA GLU A 81 8.49 -22.69 -22.94
C GLU A 81 8.84 -22.30 -24.38
N PHE A 82 8.75 -21.01 -24.73
CA PHE A 82 9.10 -20.52 -26.07
C PHE A 82 10.59 -20.66 -26.42
N LYS A 83 11.47 -20.66 -25.41
CA LYS A 83 12.93 -20.79 -25.59
C LYS A 83 13.41 -22.23 -25.73
N LYS A 84 12.56 -23.22 -25.50
CA LYS A 84 12.85 -24.64 -25.75
C LYS A 84 12.63 -24.99 -27.22
#